data_AF-A0A1Q5XWM9-F1
#
_entry.id   AF-A0A1Q5XWM9-F1
#
_cell.length_a   1.000
_cell.length_b   1.000
_cell.length_c   1.000
_cell.angle_alpha   90.00
_cell.angle_beta   90.00
_cell.angle_gamma   90.00
#
_symmetry.space_group_name_H-M   'P 1'
#
loop_
_entity.id
_entity.type
_entity.pdbx_description
1 polymer ?
#
loop_
_entity_poly.entity_id
_entity_poly.type
_entity_poly.pdbx_seq_one_letter_code
_entity_poly.pdbx_strand_id
1 'polypeptide(L)'
;MVTVARAVLEGHISRLIQRMKEMKGSIQETAPIGIISMDNWEWPQGVALFALYSYYRETGDEGIMENLTRWFDSKLDGGIPAKNVNTMCPMLTLSYLAKRASEQNERYKYL
;
A
#
# COMPACT_ATOMS: atom_id res chain seq x y z
N MET A 1 -16.54 16.12 -25.70
CA MET A 1 -15.66 15.51 -24.68
C MET A 1 -15.78 16.33 -23.42
N VAL A 2 -16.14 15.72 -22.29
CA VAL A 2 -16.10 16.40 -20.99
C VAL A 2 -14.66 16.34 -20.49
N THR A 3 -14.02 17.49 -20.30
CA THR A 3 -12.66 17.57 -19.77
C THR A 3 -12.76 17.83 -18.27
N VAL A 4 -12.18 16.95 -17.44
CA VAL A 4 -12.10 17.15 -15.99
C VAL A 4 -10.83 17.93 -15.69
N ALA A 5 -10.94 19.00 -14.91
CA ALA A 5 -9.76 19.76 -14.48
C ALA A 5 -8.86 18.90 -13.58
N ARG A 6 -7.54 18.98 -13.79
CA ARG A 6 -6.53 18.23 -13.03
C ARG A 6 -6.71 18.34 -11.52
N ALA A 7 -6.95 19.57 -11.02
CA ALA A 7 -7.15 19.82 -9.59
C ALA A 7 -8.37 19.09 -9.00
N VAL A 8 -9.44 18.91 -9.78
CA VAL A 8 -10.63 18.15 -9.35
C VAL A 8 -10.27 16.67 -9.20
N LEU A 9 -9.55 16.11 -10.17
CA LEU A 9 -9.10 14.72 -10.13
C LEU A 9 -8.14 14.46 -8.96
N GLU A 10 -7.17 15.35 -8.75
CA GLU A 10 -6.23 15.28 -7.61
C GLU A 10 -6.98 15.36 -6.27
N GLY A 11 -8.01 16.21 -6.18
CA GLY A 11 -8.88 16.27 -5.00
C GLY A 11 -9.66 14.97 -4.76
N HIS A 12 -10.08 14.28 -5.83
CA HIS A 12 -10.77 12.99 -5.73
C HIS A 12 -9.81 11.89 -5.28
N ILE A 13 -8.63 11.83 -5.88
CA ILE A 13 -7.57 10.87 -5.53
C ILE A 13 -7.17 11.04 -4.06
N SER A 14 -6.94 12.28 -3.62
CA SER A 14 -6.57 12.57 -2.23
C SER A 14 -7.60 12.04 -1.22
N ARG A 15 -8.90 12.26 -1.49
CA ARG A 15 -9.98 11.74 -0.65
C ARG A 15 -10.06 10.22 -0.65
N LEU A 16 -9.88 9.58 -1.81
CA LEU A 16 -9.85 8.13 -1.92
C LEU A 16 -8.69 7.54 -1.11
N ILE A 17 -7.49 8.12 -1.23
CA ILE A 17 -6.30 7.71 -0.50
C ILE A 17 -6.52 7.83 1.02
N GLN A 18 -7.10 8.95 1.49
CA GLN A 18 -7.40 9.14 2.91
C GLN A 18 -8.35 8.07 3.45
N ARG A 19 -9.46 7.82 2.75
CA ARG A 19 -10.44 6.80 3.16
C ARG A 19 -9.89 5.38 3.09
N MET A 20 -9.09 5.11 2.06
CA MET A 20 -8.50 3.79 1.86
C MET A 20 -7.57 3.43 3.02
N LYS A 21 -6.71 4.35 3.49
CA LYS A 21 -5.75 4.12 4.58
C LYS A 21 -6.40 3.60 5.88
N GLU A 22 -7.62 4.03 6.16
CA GLU A 22 -8.33 3.70 7.40
C GLU A 22 -9.41 2.62 7.21
N MET A 23 -9.46 1.99 6.03
CA MET A 23 -10.51 1.03 5.70
C MET A 23 -10.48 -0.17 6.65
N LYS A 24 -11.63 -0.46 7.28
CA LYS A 24 -11.86 -1.62 8.15
C LYS A 24 -12.99 -2.47 7.57
N GLY A 25 -12.93 -3.78 7.82
CA GLY A 25 -14.02 -4.69 7.50
C GLY A 25 -15.26 -4.38 8.34
N SER A 26 -16.42 -4.27 7.69
CA SER A 26 -17.73 -4.09 8.34
C SER A 26 -18.65 -5.31 8.21
N ILE A 27 -18.18 -6.34 7.50
CA ILE A 27 -18.92 -7.56 7.24
C ILE A 27 -18.11 -8.77 7.69
N GLN A 28 -18.80 -9.86 8.00
CA GLN A 28 -18.15 -11.14 8.27
C GLN A 28 -17.49 -11.64 6.98
N GLU A 29 -16.17 -11.81 7.03
CA GLU A 29 -15.39 -12.34 5.92
C GLU A 29 -15.24 -13.86 6.05
N THR A 30 -15.28 -14.56 4.92
CA THR A 30 -15.00 -16.01 4.84
C THR A 30 -13.54 -16.30 4.49
N ALA A 31 -12.80 -15.28 4.02
CA ALA A 31 -11.39 -15.41 3.68
C ALA A 31 -10.54 -15.64 4.95
N PRO A 32 -9.50 -16.50 4.91
CA PRO A 32 -8.65 -16.77 6.06
C PRO A 32 -7.91 -15.54 6.58
N ILE A 33 -7.43 -14.71 5.65
CA ILE A 33 -6.92 -13.37 5.90
C ILE A 33 -7.95 -12.44 5.26
N GLY A 34 -8.61 -11.60 6.06
CA GLY A 34 -9.65 -10.71 5.56
C GLY A 34 -9.12 -9.84 4.41
N ILE A 35 -9.96 -9.58 3.42
CA ILE A 35 -9.62 -8.85 2.20
C ILE A 35 -10.06 -7.38 2.22
N ILE A 36 -10.82 -6.96 3.24
CA ILE A 36 -11.35 -5.58 3.32
C ILE A 36 -10.44 -4.63 4.11
N SER A 37 -10.02 -5.04 5.31
CA SER A 37 -9.26 -4.15 6.21
C SER A 37 -7.87 -3.84 5.64
N MET A 38 -7.45 -2.57 5.65
CA MET A 38 -6.06 -2.21 5.37
C MET A 38 -5.09 -2.72 6.43
N ASP A 39 -5.56 -3.23 7.57
CA ASP A 39 -4.68 -3.89 8.54
C ASP A 39 -4.23 -5.29 8.10
N ASN A 40 -4.80 -5.84 7.03
CA ASN A 40 -4.51 -7.20 6.60
C ASN A 40 -3.42 -7.22 5.53
N TRP A 41 -2.68 -8.32 5.45
CA TRP A 41 -1.71 -8.55 4.38
C TRP A 41 -2.31 -9.52 3.35
N GLU A 42 -2.95 -8.97 2.33
CA GLU A 42 -3.62 -9.73 1.28
C GLU A 42 -3.57 -9.00 -0.07
N TRP A 43 -4.03 -9.66 -1.13
CA TRP A 43 -3.90 -9.14 -2.49
C TRP A 43 -4.57 -7.78 -2.74
N PRO A 44 -5.76 -7.42 -2.17
CA PRO A 44 -6.35 -6.11 -2.42
C PRO A 44 -5.50 -4.99 -1.81
N GLN A 45 -4.92 -5.24 -0.63
CA GLN A 45 -3.99 -4.31 0.00
C GLN A 45 -2.73 -4.17 -0.85
N GLY A 46 -2.21 -5.27 -1.42
CA GLY A 46 -1.10 -5.22 -2.37
C GLY A 46 -1.35 -4.30 -3.57
N VAL A 47 -2.54 -4.41 -4.18
CA VAL A 47 -2.97 -3.51 -5.28
C VAL A 47 -3.07 -2.06 -4.81
N ALA A 48 -3.68 -1.82 -3.65
CA ALA A 48 -3.82 -0.48 -3.07
C ALA A 48 -2.45 0.16 -2.80
N LEU A 49 -1.51 -0.58 -2.21
CA LEU A 49 -0.15 -0.11 -1.92
C LEU A 49 0.60 0.22 -3.21
N PHE A 50 0.45 -0.59 -4.26
CA PHE A 50 1.09 -0.29 -5.55
C PHE A 50 0.48 0.93 -6.24
N ALA A 51 -0.83 1.14 -6.11
CA ALA A 51 -1.48 2.36 -6.60
C ALA A 51 -0.96 3.62 -5.86
N LEU A 52 -0.78 3.54 -4.54
CA LEU A 52 -0.14 4.62 -3.77
C LEU A 52 1.29 4.88 -4.22
N TYR A 53 2.10 3.84 -4.39
CA TYR A 53 3.47 3.99 -4.89
C TYR A 53 3.51 4.59 -6.30
N SER A 54 2.57 4.20 -7.16
CA SER A 54 2.44 4.79 -8.50
C SER A 54 2.08 6.28 -8.41
N TYR A 55 1.16 6.65 -7.51
CA TYR A 55 0.82 8.05 -7.28
C TYR A 55 2.02 8.85 -6.74
N TYR A 56 2.78 8.29 -5.79
CA TYR A 56 4.03 8.86 -5.32
C TYR A 56 5.02 9.13 -6.47
N ARG A 57 5.19 8.18 -7.40
CA ARG A 57 6.11 8.34 -8.53
C ARG A 57 5.72 9.48 -9.47
N GLU A 58 4.42 9.74 -9.63
CA GLU A 58 3.91 10.81 -10.49
C GLU A 58 3.94 12.19 -9.82
N THR A 59 3.74 12.25 -8.50
CA THR A 59 3.59 13.53 -7.78
C THR A 59 4.81 13.95 -6.97
N GLY A 60 5.66 13.00 -6.57
CA GLY A 60 6.73 13.22 -5.59
C GLY A 60 6.24 13.47 -4.17
N ASP A 61 4.98 13.15 -3.84
CA ASP A 61 4.41 13.37 -2.51
C ASP A 61 5.02 12.40 -1.47
N GLU A 62 6.07 12.85 -0.78
CA GLU A 62 6.77 12.08 0.26
C GLU A 62 5.85 11.63 1.40
N GLY A 63 4.72 12.30 1.64
CA GLY A 63 3.72 11.83 2.60
C GLY A 63 3.15 10.47 2.22
N ILE A 64 3.03 10.15 0.93
CA ILE A 64 2.64 8.81 0.47
C ILE A 64 3.72 7.78 0.79
N MET A 65 5.00 8.13 0.61
CA MET A 65 6.12 7.25 0.91
C MET A 65 6.20 6.91 2.41
N GLU A 66 5.99 7.90 3.28
CA GLU A 66 5.91 7.69 4.73
C GLU A 66 4.78 6.73 5.10
N ASN A 67 3.62 6.86 4.46
CA ASN A 67 2.48 5.97 4.70
C ASN A 67 2.75 4.53 4.25
N LEU A 68 3.39 4.35 3.09
CA LEU A 68 3.81 3.02 2.62
C LEU A 68 4.79 2.37 3.60
N THR A 69 5.82 3.13 4.00
CA THR A 69 6.85 2.67 4.94
C THR A 69 6.22 2.25 6.27
N ARG A 70 5.36 3.11 6.84
CA ARG A 70 4.63 2.81 8.09
C ARG A 70 3.77 1.56 7.98
N TRP A 71 3.08 1.38 6.85
CA TRP A 71 2.26 0.20 6.64
C TRP A 71 3.12 -1.07 6.67
N PHE A 72 4.19 -1.14 5.87
CA PHE A 72 5.06 -2.31 5.83
C PHE A 72 5.75 -2.56 7.17
N ASP A 73 6.25 -1.52 7.83
CA ASP A 73 6.88 -1.66 9.14
C ASP A 73 5.92 -2.26 10.17
N SER A 74 4.67 -1.80 10.19
CA SER A 74 3.65 -2.35 11.10
C SER A 74 3.34 -3.84 10.89
N LYS A 75 3.56 -4.37 9.69
CA LYS A 75 3.31 -5.79 9.37
C LYS A 75 4.55 -6.65 9.58
N LEU A 76 5.72 -6.12 9.25
CA LEU A 76 6.98 -6.84 9.38
C LEU A 76 7.34 -7.13 10.84
N ASP A 77 6.90 -6.30 11.79
CA ASP A 77 7.06 -6.59 13.22
C ASP A 77 6.34 -7.89 13.65
N GLY A 78 5.30 -8.31 12.91
CA GLY A 78 4.59 -9.59 13.08
C GLY A 78 5.10 -10.73 12.19
N GLY A 79 6.10 -10.47 11.34
CA GLY A 79 6.60 -11.41 10.33
C GLY A 79 5.80 -11.44 9.03
N ILE A 80 6.42 -11.94 7.96
CA ILE A 80 5.77 -12.10 6.65
C ILE A 80 4.82 -13.30 6.71
N PRO A 81 3.57 -13.19 6.20
CA PRO A 81 2.64 -14.31 6.10
C PRO A 81 3.20 -15.49 5.28
N ALA A 82 2.58 -16.65 5.41
CA ALA A 82 2.88 -17.79 4.56
C ALA A 82 2.73 -17.41 3.07
N LYS A 83 3.67 -17.90 2.26
CA LYS A 83 3.76 -17.54 0.83
C LYS A 83 2.62 -18.19 0.05
N ASN A 84 1.83 -17.38 -0.64
CA ASN A 84 0.87 -17.81 -1.66
C ASN A 84 0.71 -16.70 -2.71
N VAL A 85 -0.06 -16.95 -3.77
CA VAL A 85 -0.24 -15.97 -4.86
C VAL A 85 -0.76 -14.62 -4.37
N ASN A 86 -1.60 -14.60 -3.34
CA ASN A 86 -2.19 -13.38 -2.83
C ASN A 86 -1.26 -12.63 -1.87
N THR A 87 -0.64 -13.33 -0.91
CA THR A 87 0.28 -12.73 0.07
C THR A 87 1.59 -12.26 -0.58
N MET A 88 1.90 -12.71 -1.79
CA MET A 88 3.02 -12.16 -2.57
C MET A 88 2.69 -10.85 -3.30
N CYS A 89 1.42 -10.45 -3.42
CA CYS A 89 1.05 -9.22 -4.12
C CYS A 89 1.63 -7.94 -3.48
N PRO A 90 1.58 -7.73 -2.14
CA PRO A 90 2.24 -6.58 -1.50
C PRO A 90 3.76 -6.52 -1.71
N MET A 91 4.41 -7.66 -1.99
CA MET A 91 5.87 -7.73 -2.13
C MET A 91 6.40 -6.93 -3.32
N LEU A 92 5.59 -6.70 -4.37
CA LEU A 92 5.98 -5.85 -5.48
C LEU A 92 6.31 -4.44 -4.99
N THR A 93 5.41 -3.83 -4.22
CA THR A 93 5.62 -2.50 -3.66
C THR A 93 6.77 -2.50 -2.65
N LEU A 94 6.86 -3.54 -1.82
CA LEU A 94 7.97 -3.68 -0.88
C LEU A 94 9.33 -3.71 -1.59
N SER A 95 9.45 -4.37 -2.75
CA SER A 95 10.71 -4.41 -3.50
C SER A 95 11.19 -3.03 -3.96
N TYR A 96 10.27 -2.12 -4.29
CA TYR A 96 10.61 -0.74 -4.62
C TYR A 96 11.06 0.05 -3.38
N LEU A 97 10.38 -0.13 -2.26
CA LEU A 97 10.78 0.46 -0.98
C LEU A 97 12.15 -0.07 -0.54
N ALA A 98 12.40 -1.37 -0.68
CA ALA A 98 13.67 -2.00 -0.35
C ALA A 98 14.82 -1.47 -1.20
N LYS A 99 14.60 -1.31 -2.52
CA LYS A 99 15.58 -0.71 -3.42
C LYS A 99 15.93 0.72 -2.98
N ARG A 100 14.93 1.57 -2.71
CA ARG A 100 15.14 2.94 -2.24
C ARG A 100 15.80 2.98 -0.85
N ALA A 101 15.36 2.11 0.06
CA ALA A 101 15.91 2.02 1.39
C ALA A 101 17.35 1.52 1.36
N SER A 102 17.74 0.61 0.48
CA SER A 102 19.14 0.15 0.39
C SER A 102 20.14 1.26 0.09
N GLU A 103 19.68 2.42 -0.39
CA GLU A 103 20.46 3.65 -0.56
C GLU A 103 20.59 4.47 0.75
N GLN A 104 19.82 4.13 1.81
CA GLN A 104 19.65 4.89 3.06
C GLN A 104 19.63 4.07 4.38
N ASN A 105 19.24 2.78 4.40
CA ASN A 105 19.06 1.86 5.55
C ASN A 105 18.85 0.38 5.11
N GLU A 106 19.25 -0.61 5.92
CA GLU A 106 19.24 -2.05 5.60
C GLU A 106 17.96 -2.82 6.00
N ARG A 107 16.92 -2.18 6.58
CA ARG A 107 15.73 -2.86 7.16
C ARG A 107 15.03 -3.86 6.22
N TYR A 108 15.03 -3.62 4.91
CA TYR A 108 14.37 -4.49 3.93
C TYR A 108 15.33 -5.39 3.13
N LYS A 109 16.63 -5.39 3.46
CA LYS A 109 17.70 -6.01 2.64
C LYS A 109 17.62 -7.54 2.52
N TYR A 110 16.93 -8.19 3.46
CA TYR A 110 16.88 -9.66 3.57
C TYR A 110 15.46 -10.24 3.51
N LEU A 111 14.46 -9.43 3.15
CA LEU A 111 13.08 -9.86 2.94
C LEU A 111 12.86 -10.32 1.50
#